data_AF-A0A8S3XMK4-F1
#
_entry.id   AF-A0A8S3XMK4-F1
#
_cell.length_a   1.000
_cell.length_b   1.000
_cell.length_c   1.000
_cell.angle_alpha   90.00
_cell.angle_beta   90.00
_cell.angle_gamma   90.00
#
_symmetry.space_group_name_H-M   'P 1'
#
loop_
_entity.id
_entity.type
_entity.pdbx_description
1 polymer ?
#
loop_
_entity_poly.entity_id
_entity_poly.type
_entity_poly.pdbx_seq_one_letter_code
_entity_poly.pdbx_strand_id
1 'polypeptide(L)'
;MSDDNEDNLPNPISEVGSVLIQTQNENVDSDGWRAMFEKQNANMRALFEDLQAPKINNHVNLPEFDPDKTDTDQRWWFATADLCFAENPLHGVQLVLAVRKALKGTASTWLSQIAYQGISWSEFKVLFTTRFISTETLAATLITLSSDKPSEKETLVAYATRLMTSLTNR
;
A
#
# COMPACT_ATOMS: atom_id res chain seq x y z
N MET A 1 44.87 42.45 -46.61
CA MET A 1 44.21 41.63 -47.64
C MET A 1 44.17 40.23 -47.08
N SER A 2 42.98 39.80 -46.62
CA SER A 2 42.54 38.39 -46.47
C SER A 2 43.35 37.46 -45.55
N ASP A 3 42.82 36.45 -44.88
CA ASP A 3 41.45 35.92 -44.68
C ASP A 3 41.55 34.91 -43.53
N ASP A 4 40.38 34.60 -42.97
CA ASP A 4 40.09 33.56 -41.98
C ASP A 4 40.62 32.17 -42.33
N ASN A 5 40.96 31.35 -41.31
CA ASN A 5 40.13 30.21 -40.88
C ASN A 5 40.84 29.17 -39.98
N GLU A 6 39.97 28.50 -39.22
CA GLU A 6 40.06 27.16 -38.63
C GLU A 6 40.70 26.97 -37.24
N ASP A 7 39.78 26.98 -36.27
CA ASP A 7 39.72 26.10 -35.10
C ASP A 7 40.45 24.77 -35.29
N ASN A 8 41.45 24.51 -34.45
CA ASN A 8 41.70 23.15 -33.97
C ASN A 8 42.32 23.20 -32.57
N LEU A 9 41.45 23.17 -31.56
CA LEU A 9 41.85 22.92 -30.17
C LEU A 9 42.61 21.59 -30.10
N PRO A 10 43.83 21.54 -29.55
CA PRO A 10 44.46 20.27 -29.25
C PRO A 10 43.68 19.58 -28.12
N ASN A 11 43.12 18.41 -28.43
CA ASN A 11 42.62 17.46 -27.44
C ASN A 11 43.67 17.23 -26.35
N PRO A 12 43.31 17.23 -25.05
CA PRO A 12 44.23 16.80 -24.02
C PRO A 12 44.39 15.28 -24.12
N ILE A 13 45.52 14.83 -24.64
CA ILE A 13 45.96 13.45 -24.45
C ILE A 13 46.26 13.25 -22.96
N SER A 14 45.35 12.55 -22.29
CA SER A 14 45.55 12.05 -20.93
C SER A 14 46.59 10.94 -20.98
N GLU A 15 47.85 11.33 -20.87
CA GLU A 15 48.98 10.44 -20.71
C GLU A 15 48.98 9.93 -19.27
N VAL A 16 48.32 8.79 -19.02
CA VAL A 16 48.55 8.01 -17.80
C VAL A 16 49.61 6.97 -18.14
N GLY A 17 50.86 7.43 -18.26
CA GLY A 17 52.02 6.56 -18.36
C GLY A 17 52.18 5.81 -17.03
N SER A 18 51.73 4.56 -16.99
CA SER A 18 52.10 3.63 -15.92
C SER A 18 53.60 3.39 -16.02
N VAL A 19 54.35 3.97 -15.08
CA VAL A 19 55.79 3.73 -14.90
C VAL A 19 56.00 2.22 -14.75
N LEU A 20 56.69 1.61 -15.73
CA LEU A 20 57.19 0.25 -15.65
C LEU A 20 58.24 0.18 -14.52
N ILE A 21 57.81 -0.23 -13.34
CA ILE A 21 58.70 -0.68 -12.27
C ILE A 21 59.24 -2.04 -12.70
N GLN A 22 60.38 -2.05 -13.39
CA GLN A 22 61.20 -3.24 -13.52
C GLN A 22 62.18 -3.27 -12.35
N THR A 23 61.87 -4.03 -11.29
CA THR A 23 62.87 -4.69 -10.45
C THR A 23 62.21 -5.78 -9.58
N GLN A 24 62.26 -7.01 -10.10
CA GLN A 24 62.64 -8.20 -9.34
C GLN A 24 61.75 -8.64 -8.15
N ASN A 25 60.59 -9.26 -8.41
CA ASN A 25 60.07 -10.42 -7.63
C ASN A 25 58.84 -11.07 -8.33
N GLU A 26 59.06 -12.07 -9.19
CA GLU A 26 58.05 -12.65 -10.10
C GLU A 26 56.96 -13.54 -9.44
N ASN A 27 56.81 -13.57 -8.11
CA ASN A 27 55.78 -14.40 -7.46
C ASN A 27 54.89 -13.67 -6.44
N VAL A 28 55.00 -12.34 -6.30
CA VAL A 28 54.26 -11.61 -5.25
C VAL A 28 53.05 -10.84 -5.78
N ASP A 29 53.00 -10.53 -7.08
CA ASP A 29 51.95 -9.64 -7.61
C ASP A 29 50.75 -10.40 -8.20
N SER A 30 50.95 -11.59 -8.76
CA SER A 30 49.85 -12.38 -9.36
C SER A 30 48.77 -12.77 -8.35
N ASP A 31 49.17 -13.19 -7.15
CA ASP A 31 48.25 -13.60 -6.08
C ASP A 31 47.52 -12.40 -5.47
N GLY A 32 48.17 -11.24 -5.39
CA GLY A 32 47.56 -9.98 -4.95
C GLY A 32 46.48 -9.50 -5.91
N TRP A 33 46.78 -9.48 -7.22
CA TRP A 33 45.82 -9.16 -8.28
C TRP A 33 44.65 -10.16 -8.32
N ARG A 34 44.93 -11.46 -8.13
CA ARG A 34 43.89 -12.49 -8.03
C ARG A 34 42.95 -12.26 -6.85
N ALA A 35 43.50 -12.05 -5.66
CA ALA A 35 42.74 -11.81 -4.46
C ALA A 35 41.90 -10.52 -4.56
N MET A 36 42.43 -9.49 -5.23
CA MET A 36 41.71 -8.24 -5.46
C MET A 36 40.53 -8.43 -6.42
N PHE A 37 40.72 -9.17 -7.52
CA PHE A 37 39.65 -9.50 -8.46
C PHE A 37 38.58 -10.40 -7.84
N GLU A 38 38.97 -11.40 -7.06
CA GLU A 38 38.04 -12.25 -6.31
C GLU A 38 37.23 -11.43 -5.31
N LYS A 39 37.87 -10.49 -4.60
CA LYS A 39 37.19 -9.57 -3.68
C LYS A 39 36.22 -8.64 -4.41
N GLN A 40 36.61 -8.10 -5.56
CA GLN A 40 35.72 -7.29 -6.40
C GLN A 40 34.53 -8.11 -6.90
N ASN A 41 34.77 -9.33 -7.39
CA ASN A 41 33.73 -10.23 -7.88
C ASN A 41 32.76 -10.64 -6.76
N ALA A 42 33.27 -10.92 -5.55
CA ALA A 42 32.46 -11.18 -4.37
C ALA A 42 31.60 -9.96 -3.99
N ASN A 43 32.17 -8.76 -4.03
CA ASN A 43 31.42 -7.53 -3.78
C ASN A 43 30.35 -7.29 -4.84
N MET A 44 30.64 -7.53 -6.12
CA MET A 44 29.66 -7.40 -7.19
C MET A 44 28.53 -8.40 -7.05
N ARG A 45 28.83 -9.66 -6.67
CA ARG A 45 27.80 -10.65 -6.37
C ARG A 45 26.92 -10.23 -5.20
N ALA A 46 27.50 -9.72 -4.11
CA ALA A 46 26.75 -9.19 -2.98
C ALA A 46 25.85 -8.01 -3.38
N LEU A 47 26.34 -7.10 -4.23
CA LEU A 47 25.52 -6.00 -4.77
C LEU A 47 24.37 -6.52 -5.65
N PHE A 48 24.62 -7.51 -6.51
CA PHE A 48 23.56 -8.13 -7.30
C PHE A 48 22.54 -8.85 -6.42
N GLU A 49 22.97 -9.49 -5.35
CA GLU A 49 22.10 -10.17 -4.39
C GLU A 49 21.25 -9.17 -3.60
N ASP A 50 21.82 -8.04 -3.17
CA ASP A 50 21.08 -6.93 -2.55
C ASP A 50 20.10 -6.23 -3.52
N LEU A 51 20.41 -6.20 -4.82
CA LEU A 51 19.54 -5.63 -5.85
C LEU A 51 18.45 -6.62 -6.32
N GLN A 52 18.76 -7.93 -6.34
CA GLN A 52 17.82 -9.00 -6.68
C GLN A 52 16.98 -9.47 -5.50
N ALA A 53 17.40 -9.20 -4.27
CA ALA A 53 16.56 -9.37 -3.10
C ALA A 53 15.22 -8.72 -3.43
N PRO A 54 14.12 -9.49 -3.47
CA PRO A 54 12.84 -8.95 -3.86
C PRO A 54 12.56 -7.85 -2.85
N LYS A 55 12.71 -6.60 -3.30
CA LYS A 55 12.04 -5.48 -2.67
C LYS A 55 10.58 -5.83 -2.87
N ILE A 56 10.02 -6.57 -1.92
CA ILE A 56 8.59 -6.79 -1.82
C ILE A 56 8.07 -5.38 -1.59
N ASN A 57 7.83 -4.70 -2.69
CA ASN A 57 7.10 -3.47 -2.73
C ASN A 57 5.72 -3.92 -2.29
N ASN A 58 5.45 -3.81 -0.99
CA ASN A 58 4.16 -4.01 -0.33
C ASN A 58 3.09 -3.03 -0.85
N HIS A 59 3.19 -2.60 -2.11
CA HIS A 59 2.19 -1.88 -2.85
C HIS A 59 1.06 -2.84 -3.20
N VAL A 60 0.30 -3.19 -2.17
CA VAL A 60 -1.05 -3.71 -2.34
C VAL A 60 -1.83 -2.59 -3.02
N ASN A 61 -2.06 -2.74 -4.33
CA ASN A 61 -2.89 -1.83 -5.11
C ASN A 61 -4.34 -2.24 -4.90
N LEU A 62 -4.99 -1.60 -3.95
CA LEU A 62 -6.42 -1.76 -3.76
C LEU A 62 -7.18 -0.99 -4.86
N PRO A 63 -8.31 -1.52 -5.35
CA PRO A 63 -9.20 -0.78 -6.24
C PRO A 63 -9.71 0.49 -5.55
N GLU A 64 -10.03 1.51 -6.34
CA GLU A 64 -10.57 2.77 -5.84
C GLU A 64 -12.00 2.55 -5.30
N PHE A 65 -12.25 3.01 -4.08
CA PHE A 65 -13.56 2.97 -3.43
C PHE A 65 -14.05 4.38 -3.20
N ASP A 66 -15.17 4.70 -3.84
CA ASP A 66 -15.87 5.96 -3.67
C ASP A 66 -17.32 5.67 -3.23
N PRO A 67 -17.67 5.95 -1.96
CA PRO A 67 -19.02 5.73 -1.46
C PRO A 67 -20.04 6.73 -2.05
N ASP A 68 -19.58 7.83 -2.63
CA ASP A 68 -20.44 8.89 -3.18
C ASP A 68 -20.90 8.55 -4.63
N LYS A 69 -20.29 7.52 -5.26
CA LYS A 69 -20.72 6.99 -6.55
C LYS A 69 -21.74 5.88 -6.36
N THR A 70 -22.85 5.98 -7.08
CA THR A 70 -24.01 5.06 -6.98
C THR A 70 -23.74 3.65 -7.50
N ASP A 71 -22.59 3.42 -8.15
CA ASP A 71 -22.20 2.16 -8.80
C ASP A 71 -21.12 1.39 -8.01
N THR A 72 -20.79 1.83 -6.79
CA THR A 72 -19.74 1.20 -5.98
C THR A 72 -20.33 0.26 -4.92
N ASP A 73 -20.21 -1.05 -5.14
CA ASP A 73 -20.59 -2.06 -4.16
C ASP A 73 -19.60 -2.12 -2.99
N GLN A 74 -20.00 -1.62 -1.82
CA GLN A 74 -19.15 -1.57 -0.62
C GLN A 74 -18.71 -2.97 -0.16
N ARG A 75 -19.59 -3.97 -0.34
CA ARG A 75 -19.33 -5.37 -0.01
C ARG A 75 -18.31 -6.00 -0.96
N TRP A 76 -18.36 -5.66 -2.26
CA TRP A 76 -17.41 -6.17 -3.25
C TRP A 76 -16.00 -5.63 -3.00
N TRP A 77 -15.89 -4.33 -2.74
CA TRP A 77 -14.60 -3.70 -2.44
C TRP A 77 -14.01 -4.28 -1.16
N PHE A 78 -14.83 -4.44 -0.11
CA PHE A 78 -14.41 -5.03 1.15
C PHE A 78 -13.90 -6.47 0.98
N ALA A 79 -14.60 -7.31 0.22
CA ALA A 79 -14.16 -8.68 -0.05
C ALA A 79 -12.83 -8.73 -0.82
N THR A 80 -12.66 -7.84 -1.80
CA THR A 80 -11.41 -7.71 -2.57
C THR A 80 -10.26 -7.26 -1.68
N ALA A 81 -10.49 -6.24 -0.84
CA ALA A 81 -9.51 -5.77 0.12
C ALA A 81 -9.11 -6.88 1.11
N ASP A 82 -10.08 -7.64 1.63
CA ASP A 82 -9.81 -8.73 2.57
C ASP A 82 -8.96 -9.84 1.93
N LEU A 83 -9.19 -10.17 0.66
CA LEU A 83 -8.35 -11.10 -0.09
C LEU A 83 -6.90 -10.58 -0.23
N CYS A 84 -6.75 -9.30 -0.59
CA CYS A 84 -5.43 -8.69 -0.76
C CYS A 84 -4.62 -8.67 0.55
N PHE A 85 -5.27 -8.38 1.69
CA PHE A 85 -4.59 -8.37 2.98
C PHE A 85 -4.44 -9.76 3.61
N ALA A 86 -5.18 -10.78 3.14
CA ALA A 86 -4.95 -12.18 3.51
C ALA A 86 -3.65 -12.72 2.90
N GLU A 87 -3.31 -12.30 1.68
CA GLU A 87 -2.06 -12.68 1.02
C GLU A 87 -0.85 -11.90 1.55
N ASN A 88 -1.06 -10.61 1.89
CA ASN A 88 -0.02 -9.75 2.45
C ASN A 88 -0.55 -8.96 3.66
N PRO A 89 -0.34 -9.45 4.90
CA PRO A 89 -0.82 -8.75 6.09
C PRO A 89 -0.04 -7.45 6.30
N LEU A 90 -0.73 -6.32 6.09
CA LEU A 90 -0.21 -4.99 6.36
C LEU A 90 -0.65 -4.52 7.75
N HIS A 91 0.25 -3.85 8.45
CA HIS A 91 0.03 -3.38 9.83
C HIS A 91 0.29 -1.87 9.95
N GLY A 92 -0.48 -1.21 10.83
CA GLY A 92 -0.26 0.18 11.22
C GLY A 92 -0.21 1.15 10.04
N VAL A 93 0.90 1.87 9.88
CA VAL A 93 1.03 2.96 8.90
C VAL A 93 0.94 2.47 7.45
N GLN A 94 1.49 1.30 7.14
CA GLN A 94 1.43 0.76 5.78
C GLN A 94 -0.01 0.41 5.38
N LEU A 95 -0.78 -0.13 6.33
CA LEU A 95 -2.19 -0.41 6.13
C LEU A 95 -2.98 0.87 5.87
N VAL A 96 -2.80 1.88 6.74
CA VAL A 96 -3.49 3.17 6.61
C VAL A 96 -3.15 3.85 5.27
N LEU A 97 -1.89 3.79 4.82
CA LEU A 97 -1.49 4.36 3.53
C LEU A 97 -2.11 3.62 2.33
N ALA A 98 -2.15 2.28 2.37
CA ALA A 98 -2.76 1.48 1.31
C ALA A 98 -4.28 1.76 1.22
N VAL A 99 -4.96 1.75 2.36
CA VAL A 99 -6.39 2.03 2.44
C VAL A 99 -6.69 3.49 2.06
N ARG A 100 -5.88 4.47 2.50
CA ARG A 100 -6.06 5.88 2.13
C ARG A 100 -5.96 6.11 0.62
N LYS A 101 -5.06 5.39 -0.07
CA LYS A 101 -4.95 5.49 -1.53
C LYS A 101 -6.18 4.95 -2.24
N ALA A 102 -6.79 3.92 -1.67
CA ALA A 102 -7.98 3.27 -2.20
C ALA A 102 -9.27 4.07 -1.93
N LEU A 103 -9.43 4.62 -0.72
CA LEU A 103 -10.63 5.35 -0.32
C LEU A 103 -10.65 6.77 -0.90
N LYS A 104 -11.81 7.18 -1.40
CA LYS A 104 -12.07 8.51 -1.97
C LYS A 104 -13.29 9.17 -1.33
N GLY A 105 -13.45 10.46 -1.61
CA GLY A 105 -14.59 11.26 -1.15
C GLY A 105 -14.79 11.17 0.37
N THR A 106 -16.02 10.90 0.76
CA THR A 106 -16.44 10.79 2.16
C THR A 106 -15.69 9.70 2.93
N ALA A 107 -15.27 8.61 2.28
CA ALA A 107 -14.54 7.52 2.93
C ALA A 107 -13.10 7.89 3.32
N SER A 108 -12.43 8.73 2.51
CA SER A 108 -11.08 9.21 2.82
C SER A 108 -11.07 10.15 4.03
N THR A 109 -12.08 11.02 4.12
CA THR A 109 -12.29 11.89 5.28
C THR A 109 -12.58 11.08 6.54
N TRP A 110 -13.45 10.07 6.44
CA TRP A 110 -13.75 9.17 7.55
C TRP A 110 -12.52 8.38 8.02
N LEU A 111 -11.70 7.86 7.11
CA LEU A 111 -10.47 7.17 7.47
C LEU A 111 -9.56 8.04 8.34
N SER A 112 -9.46 9.33 8.02
CA SER A 112 -8.62 10.27 8.79
C SER A 112 -9.11 10.48 10.22
N GLN A 113 -10.39 10.20 10.51
CA GLN A 113 -10.97 10.29 11.86
C GLN A 113 -10.74 9.03 12.69
N ILE A 114 -10.61 7.87 12.04
CA ILE A 114 -10.49 6.57 12.71
C ILE A 114 -9.07 5.99 12.66
N ALA A 115 -8.17 6.56 11.86
CA ALA A 115 -6.81 6.08 11.73
C ALA A 115 -5.97 6.44 12.96
N TYR A 116 -5.43 5.44 13.64
CA TYR A 116 -4.48 5.58 14.73
C TYR A 116 -3.25 4.69 14.50
N GLN A 117 -2.18 4.95 15.24
CA GLN A 117 -0.94 4.19 15.12
C GLN A 117 -1.16 2.74 15.56
N GLY A 118 -0.77 1.78 14.71
CA GLY A 118 -0.86 0.36 15.03
C GLY A 118 -2.22 -0.29 14.80
N ILE A 119 -3.18 0.39 14.16
CA ILE A 119 -4.45 -0.23 13.77
C ILE A 119 -4.22 -1.52 12.97
N SER A 120 -4.89 -2.59 13.39
CA SER A 120 -4.89 -3.87 12.70
C SER A 120 -5.96 -3.91 11.61
N TRP A 121 -5.77 -4.75 10.59
CA TRP A 121 -6.79 -4.97 9.57
C TRP A 121 -8.11 -5.47 10.16
N SER A 122 -8.06 -6.35 11.16
CA SER A 122 -9.25 -6.83 11.89
C SER A 122 -10.07 -5.71 12.53
N GLU A 123 -9.42 -4.74 13.18
CA GLU A 123 -10.12 -3.60 13.78
C GLU A 123 -10.70 -2.69 12.72
N PHE A 124 -9.93 -2.43 11.65
CA PHE A 124 -10.41 -1.67 10.51
C PHE A 124 -11.67 -2.31 9.88
N LYS A 125 -11.69 -3.65 9.76
CA LYS A 125 -12.85 -4.38 9.23
C LYS A 125 -14.12 -4.14 10.01
N VAL A 126 -14.04 -4.15 11.35
CA VAL A 126 -15.19 -3.89 12.22
C VAL A 126 -15.69 -2.47 12.03
N LEU A 127 -14.78 -1.48 11.99
CA LEU A 127 -15.14 -0.07 11.79
C LEU A 127 -15.77 0.17 10.41
N PHE A 128 -15.18 -0.41 9.36
CA PHE A 128 -15.67 -0.27 7.99
C PHE A 128 -17.06 -0.91 7.83
N THR A 129 -17.24 -2.12 8.33
CA THR A 129 -18.52 -2.82 8.29
C THR A 129 -19.59 -2.02 9.03
N THR A 130 -19.27 -1.52 10.22
CA THR A 130 -20.21 -0.73 11.03
C THR A 130 -20.63 0.57 10.34
N ARG A 131 -19.75 1.19 9.55
CA ARG A 131 -20.01 2.49 8.92
C ARG A 131 -20.67 2.41 7.55
N PHE A 132 -20.26 1.45 6.71
CA PHE A 132 -20.63 1.38 5.30
C PHE A 132 -21.47 0.15 4.92
N ILE A 133 -21.45 -0.91 5.73
CA ILE A 133 -22.17 -2.17 5.44
C ILE A 133 -23.39 -2.32 6.36
N SER A 134 -23.28 -1.89 7.62
CA SER A 134 -24.38 -1.89 8.58
C SER A 134 -25.38 -0.79 8.21
N THR A 135 -26.53 -1.21 7.68
CA THR A 135 -27.59 -0.34 7.18
C THR A 135 -28.49 0.25 8.27
N GLU A 136 -28.47 -0.27 9.49
CA GLU A 136 -29.18 0.34 10.62
C GLU A 136 -28.32 0.36 11.89
N THR A 137 -28.16 1.55 12.45
CA THR A 137 -27.67 1.68 13.82
C THR A 137 -28.81 1.31 14.77
N LEU A 138 -28.50 0.71 15.92
CA LEU A 138 -29.51 0.33 16.92
C LEU A 138 -30.39 1.54 17.32
N ALA A 139 -29.81 2.73 17.31
CA ALA A 139 -30.53 3.99 17.50
C ALA A 139 -31.52 4.30 16.36
N ALA A 140 -31.15 4.09 15.10
CA ALA A 140 -32.07 4.28 13.97
C ALA A 140 -33.25 3.32 14.03
N THR A 141 -33.02 2.05 14.37
CA THR A 141 -34.09 1.06 14.57
C THR A 141 -35.02 1.46 15.72
N LEU A 142 -34.49 1.98 16.83
CA LEU A 142 -35.33 2.50 17.92
C LEU A 142 -36.11 3.76 17.51
N ILE A 143 -35.52 4.65 16.72
CA ILE A 143 -36.18 5.86 16.22
C ILE A 143 -37.32 5.49 15.27
N THR A 144 -37.09 4.58 14.31
CA THR A 144 -38.14 4.08 13.41
C THR A 144 -39.24 3.38 14.20
N LEU A 145 -38.87 2.55 15.18
CA LEU A 145 -39.84 1.88 16.07
C LEU A 145 -40.69 2.86 16.89
N SER A 146 -40.06 3.91 17.44
CA SER A 146 -40.75 4.92 18.25
C SER A 146 -41.64 5.85 17.42
N SER A 147 -41.31 6.02 16.14
CA SER A 147 -42.07 6.85 15.19
C SER A 147 -43.20 6.07 14.51
N ASP A 148 -43.14 4.74 14.57
CA ASP A 148 -44.10 3.86 13.92
C ASP A 148 -45.40 3.73 14.73
N LYS A 149 -46.51 4.08 14.09
CA LYS A 149 -47.83 4.05 14.70
C LYS A 149 -48.58 2.78 14.25
N PRO A 150 -49.40 2.18 15.12
CA PRO A 150 -50.26 1.07 14.71
C PRO A 150 -51.13 1.49 13.53
N SER A 151 -51.14 0.69 12.46
CA SER A 151 -52.04 0.93 11.34
C SER A 151 -53.49 0.75 11.79
N GLU A 152 -54.41 1.55 11.28
CA GLU A 152 -55.83 1.58 11.69
C GLU A 152 -56.56 0.22 11.51
N LYS A 153 -55.95 -0.72 10.78
CA LYS A 153 -56.45 -2.07 10.50
C LYS A 153 -55.64 -3.19 11.19
N GLU A 154 -54.60 -2.86 11.95
CA GLU A 154 -53.73 -3.83 12.62
C GLU A 154 -54.28 -4.16 14.02
N THR A 155 -54.28 -5.43 14.39
CA THR A 155 -54.61 -5.83 15.77
C THR A 155 -53.43 -5.54 16.70
N LEU A 156 -53.70 -5.20 17.97
CA LEU A 156 -52.64 -4.96 18.98
C LEU A 156 -51.62 -6.11 19.07
N VAL A 157 -52.08 -7.35 18.88
CA VAL A 157 -51.23 -8.54 18.87
C VAL A 157 -50.31 -8.57 17.64
N ALA A 158 -50.81 -8.22 16.45
CA ALA A 158 -50.01 -8.13 15.24
C ALA A 158 -48.94 -7.04 15.35
N TYR A 159 -49.31 -5.87 15.88
CA TYR A 159 -48.37 -4.78 16.14
C TYR A 159 -47.27 -5.20 17.14
N ALA A 160 -47.64 -5.79 18.28
CA ALA A 160 -46.68 -6.27 19.26
C ALA A 160 -45.75 -7.37 18.70
N THR A 161 -46.28 -8.26 17.87
CA THR A 161 -45.50 -9.31 17.21
C THR A 161 -44.52 -8.73 16.19
N ARG A 162 -44.93 -7.72 15.42
CA ARG A 162 -44.06 -7.00 14.48
C ARG A 162 -42.96 -6.23 15.21
N LEU A 163 -43.30 -5.59 16.32
CA LEU A 163 -42.36 -4.90 17.20
C LEU A 163 -41.32 -5.86 17.77
N MET A 164 -41.76 -7.01 18.31
CA MET A 164 -40.85 -8.05 18.81
C MET A 164 -40.01 -8.66 17.69
N THR A 165 -40.58 -8.94 16.53
CA THR A 165 -39.83 -9.47 15.38
C THR A 165 -38.75 -8.49 14.95
N SER A 166 -39.04 -7.19 14.90
CA SER A 166 -38.06 -6.15 14.58
C SER A 166 -36.90 -6.09 15.60
N LEU A 167 -37.19 -6.29 16.89
CA LEU A 167 -36.17 -6.32 17.95
C LEU A 167 -35.36 -7.63 17.98
N THR A 168 -35.94 -8.75 17.56
CA THR A 168 -35.36 -10.09 17.75
C THR A 168 -34.64 -10.59 16.50
N ASN A 169 -35.05 -10.17 15.30
CA ASN A 169 -34.61 -10.76 14.04
C ASN A 169 -33.36 -10.10 13.44
N ARG A 170 -32.38 -9.76 14.30
CA ARG A 170 -31.13 -9.13 13.89
C ARG A 170 -30.02 -10.14 13.65
#